data_AF-A0A7Y5QZZ9-F1
#
_entry.id   AF-A0A7Y5QZZ9-F1
#
_cell.length_a   1.000
_cell.length_b   1.000
_cell.length_c   1.000
_cell.angle_alpha   90.00
_cell.angle_beta   90.00
_cell.angle_gamma   90.00
#
_symmetry.space_group_name_H-M   'P 1'
#
loop_
_entity.id
_entity.type
_entity.pdbx_description
1 polymer ?
#
loop_
_entity_poly.entity_id
_entity_poly.type
_entity_poly.pdbx_seq_one_letter_code
_entity_poly.pdbx_strand_id
1 'polypeptide(L)' 'MSKLRVHDMAGEFGISADEVMGLLRTMDVPVRSHLSPLTDDQVARVRARWEREKRVRAEKQAAPPAPARRRRGAAAVA' A
#
# COMPACT_ATOMS: atom_id res chain seq x y z
N MET A 1 -8.16 19.72 18.90
CA MET A 1 -7.40 18.68 18.18
C MET A 1 -8.20 17.39 18.18
N SER A 2 -9.05 17.19 17.17
CA SER A 2 -9.74 15.90 17.01
C SER A 2 -8.71 14.86 16.61
N LYS A 3 -8.54 13.82 17.43
CA LYS A 3 -7.56 12.75 17.17
C LYS A 3 -8.05 11.91 15.99
N LEU A 4 -7.40 12.05 14.84
CA LEU A 4 -7.66 11.24 13.66
C LEU A 4 -7.37 9.77 14.00
N ARG A 5 -8.25 8.84 13.64
CA ARG A 5 -8.05 7.40 13.90
C ARG A 5 -7.59 6.69 12.64
N VAL A 6 -7.03 5.50 12.83
CA VAL A 6 -6.60 4.63 11.72
C VAL A 6 -7.76 4.36 10.73
N HIS A 7 -8.98 4.16 11.23
CA HIS A 7 -10.17 4.00 10.40
C HIS A 7 -10.44 5.20 9.49
N ASP A 8 -10.35 6.41 10.02
CA ASP A 8 -10.59 7.64 9.24
C ASP A 8 -9.53 7.79 8.15
N MET A 9 -8.27 7.48 8.48
CA MET A 9 -7.15 7.50 7.53
C MET A 9 -7.30 6.44 6.43
N ALA A 10 -7.86 5.27 6.76
CA ALA A 10 -8.16 4.23 5.78
C ALA A 10 -9.21 4.72 4.76
N GLY A 11 -10.23 5.44 5.23
CA GLY A 11 -11.21 6.10 4.37
C GLY A 11 -10.58 7.12 3.43
N GLU A 12 -9.62 7.92 3.90
CA GLU A 12 -8.89 8.88 3.04
C GLU A 12 -8.03 8.20 1.97
N PHE A 13 -7.44 7.04 2.28
CA PHE A 13 -6.59 6.31 1.34
C PHE A 13 -7.36 5.41 0.38
N GLY A 14 -8.63 5.12 0.68
CA GLY A 14 -9.44 4.17 -0.09
C GLY A 14 -8.97 2.73 0.06
N ILE A 15 -8.33 2.39 1.19
CA ILE A 15 -7.85 1.04 1.50
C ILE A 15 -8.43 0.53 2.82
N SER A 16 -8.19 -0.74 3.13
CA SER A 16 -8.67 -1.31 4.40
C SER A 16 -7.87 -0.79 5.60
N ALA A 17 -8.53 -0.72 6.76
CA ALA A 17 -7.86 -0.33 8.00
C ALA A 17 -6.72 -1.30 8.39
N ASP A 18 -6.80 -2.57 7.98
CA ASP A 18 -5.75 -3.56 8.21
C ASP A 18 -4.48 -3.25 7.41
N GLU A 19 -4.64 -2.85 6.13
CA GLU A 19 -3.52 -2.39 5.31
C GLU A 19 -2.85 -1.16 5.91
N VAL A 20 -3.62 -0.18 6.40
CA VAL A 20 -3.07 0.99 7.11
C VAL A 20 -2.32 0.56 8.37
N MET A 21 -2.85 -0.39 9.15
CA MET A 21 -2.14 -0.94 10.31
C MET A 21 -0.85 -1.68 9.92
N GLY A 22 -0.83 -2.37 8.78
CA GLY A 22 0.40 -2.97 8.22
C GLY A 22 1.45 -1.92 7.88
N LEU A 23 1.03 -0.81 7.27
CA LEU A 23 1.90 0.32 6.94
C LEU A 23 2.47 0.98 8.19
N LEU A 24 1.64 1.19 9.22
CA LEU A 24 2.06 1.72 10.52
C LEU A 24 3.07 0.80 11.22
N ARG A 25 2.81 -0.52 11.24
CA ARG A 25 3.72 -1.52 11.82
C ARG A 25 5.10 -1.54 11.15
N THR A 26 5.15 -1.42 9.83
CA THR A 26 6.43 -1.38 9.08
C THR A 26 7.20 -0.08 9.28
N MET A 27 6.57 0.95 9.84
CA MET A 27 7.20 2.20 10.28
C MET A 27 7.55 2.21 11.77
N ASP A 28 7.43 1.06 12.46
CA ASP A 28 7.60 0.93 13.91
C ASP A 28 6.62 1.81 14.72
N VAL A 29 5.43 2.09 14.17
CA VAL A 29 4.37 2.81 14.88
C VAL A 29 3.44 1.81 15.56
N PRO A 30 3.44 1.73 16.92
CA PRO A 30 2.61 0.77 17.62
C PRO A 30 1.14 1.20 17.59
N VAL A 31 0.29 0.33 17.05
CA VAL A 31 -1.17 0.49 17.05
C VAL A 31 -1.84 -0.77 17.57
N ARG A 32 -2.90 -0.59 18.38
CA ARG A 32 -3.64 -1.71 18.97
C ARG A 32 -4.86 -2.12 18.16
N SER A 33 -5.49 -1.17 17.46
CA SER A 33 -6.73 -1.40 16.70
C SER A 33 -6.99 -0.27 15.70
N HIS A 34 -7.98 -0.43 14.81
CA HIS A 34 -8.38 0.57 13.80
C HIS A 34 -8.98 1.83 14.43
N LEU A 35 -9.39 1.76 15.70
CA LEU A 35 -9.86 2.91 16.47
C LEU A 35 -8.72 3.61 17.22
N SER A 36 -7.47 3.11 17.15
CA SER A 36 -6.33 3.78 17.79
C SER A 36 -6.18 5.20 17.24
N PRO A 37 -6.10 6.21 18.13
CA PRO A 37 -5.84 7.57 17.70
C PRO A 37 -4.40 7.71 17.20
N LEU A 38 -4.20 8.54 16.19
CA LEU A 38 -2.91 8.89 15.65
C LEU A 38 -2.54 10.32 16.04
N THR A 39 -1.24 10.53 16.25
CA THR A 39 -0.67 11.87 16.40
C THR A 39 -0.47 12.51 15.03
N ASP A 40 -0.46 13.84 14.97
CA ASP A 40 -0.26 14.57 13.71
C ASP A 40 1.05 14.20 13.00
N ASP A 41 2.14 13.96 13.75
CA ASP A 41 3.42 13.47 13.21
C ASP A 41 3.27 12.07 12.57
N GLN A 42 2.59 11.14 13.23
CA GLN A 42 2.32 9.82 12.66
C GLN A 42 1.49 9.94 11.38
N VAL A 43 0.42 10.74 11.38
CA VAL A 43 -0.43 10.97 10.20
C VAL A 43 0.40 11.53 9.04
N ALA A 44 1.24 12.54 9.30
CA ALA A 44 2.09 13.14 8.28
C ALA A 44 3.07 12.13 7.66
N ARG A 45 3.73 11.30 8.49
CA ARG A 45 4.65 10.25 8.03
C ARG A 45 3.94 9.19 7.20
N VAL A 46 2.76 8.74 7.64
CA VAL A 46 1.99 7.74 6.91
C VAL A 46 1.54 8.29 5.55
N ARG A 47 1.00 9.51 5.50
CA ARG A 47 0.60 10.16 4.24
C ARG A 47 1.77 10.27 3.27
N ALA A 48 2.93 10.72 3.74
CA ALA A 48 4.13 10.84 2.92
C ALA A 48 4.59 9.49 2.35
N ARG A 49 4.49 8.41 3.15
CA ARG A 49 4.83 7.06 2.68
C ARG A 49 3.79 6.51 1.71
N TRP A 50 2.51 6.70 1.99
CA TRP A 50 1.41 6.25 1.15
C TRP A 50 1.47 6.88 -0.25
N GLU A 51 1.77 8.17 -0.35
CA GLU A 51 1.93 8.83 -1.65
C GLU A 51 3.10 8.25 -2.47
N ARG A 52 4.19 7.81 -1.81
CA ARG A 52 5.29 7.11 -2.50
C ARG A 52 4.87 5.72 -2.96
N GLU A 53 4.22 4.94 -2.10
CA GLU A 53 3.68 3.61 -2.44
C GLU A 53 2.68 3.70 -3.59
N LYS A 54 1.78 4.70 -3.56
CA LYS A 54 0.80 4.95 -4.62
C LYS A 54 1.48 5.26 -5.96
N ARG A 55 2.55 6.06 -5.97
CA ARG A 55 3.34 6.32 -7.18
C ARG A 55 3.98 5.04 -7.73
N VAL A 56 4.66 4.26 -6.88
CA VAL A 56 5.27 2.98 -7.28
C VAL A 56 4.21 1.99 -7.79
N ARG A 57 3.03 1.96 -7.16
CA ARG A 57 1.91 1.11 -7.57
C ARG A 57 1.30 1.55 -8.90
N ALA A 58 1.16 2.86 -9.12
CA ALA A 58 0.73 3.41 -10.39
C ALA A 58 1.76 3.11 -11.51
N GLU A 59 3.05 3.26 -11.24
CA GLU A 59 4.13 2.92 -12.19
C GLU A 59 4.13 1.42 -12.54
N LYS A 60 3.94 0.53 -11.55
CA LYS A 60 3.82 -0.91 -11.78
C LYS A 60 2.56 -1.32 -12.56
N GLN A 61 1.45 -0.57 -12.40
CA GLN A 61 0.22 -0.82 -13.17
C GLN A 61 0.25 -0.20 -14.57
N ALA A 62 0.96 0.90 -14.76
CA ALA A 62 1.14 1.55 -16.06
C ALA A 62 2.20 0.85 -16.93
N ALA A 63 3.10 0.06 -16.34
CA ALA A 63 3.97 -0.82 -17.09
C ALA A 63 3.13 -1.92 -17.75
N PRO A 64 3.09 -2.02 -19.10
CA PRO A 64 2.39 -3.11 -19.75
C PRO A 64 2.98 -4.44 -19.25
N PRO A 65 2.16 -5.48 -19.00
CA PRO A 65 2.69 -6.79 -18.64
C PRO A 65 3.66 -7.18 -19.74
N ALA A 66 4.94 -7.31 -19.38
CA ALA A 66 5.96 -7.78 -20.32
C ALA A 66 5.39 -9.02 -21.01
N PRO A 67 5.29 -9.05 -22.36
CA PRO A 67 4.67 -10.16 -23.03
C PRO A 67 5.46 -11.39 -22.62
N ALA A 68 4.82 -12.25 -21.82
CA ALA A 68 5.32 -13.57 -21.49
C ALA A 68 5.68 -14.19 -22.84
N ARG A 69 6.99 -14.28 -23.09
CA ARG A 69 7.57 -14.77 -24.32
C ARG A 69 6.99 -16.16 -24.50
N ARG A 70 5.95 -16.29 -25.32
CA ARG A 70 5.44 -17.57 -25.81
C ARG A 70 6.63 -18.24 -26.48
N ARG A 71 7.39 -19.06 -25.75
CA ARG A 71 8.17 -20.14 -26.34
C ARG A 71 7.15 -21.13 -26.88
N ARG A 72 6.62 -20.78 -28.05
CA ARG A 72 6.09 -21.74 -29.01
C ARG A 72 7.31 -22.54 -29.45
N GLY A 73 7.35 -23.79 -29.01
CA GLY A 73 8.39 -24.76 -29.31
C GLY A 73 7.84 -26.14 -29.01
N ALA A 74 6.70 -26.44 -29.62
CA ALA A 74 6.26 -27.81 -29.79
C ALA A 74 7.30 -28.56 -30.63
N ALA A 75 7.56 -29.79 -30.20
CA ALA A 75 7.90 -30.98 -31.00
C ALA A 75 8.47 -30.77 -32.42
N ALA A 76 9.70 -31.23 -32.62
CA ALA A 76 10.14 -31.92 -33.83
C ALA A 76 11.18 -32.97 -33.38
N VAL A 77 10.78 -34.22 -33.15
CA VAL A 77 11.04 -35.37 -34.03
C VAL A 77 12.34 -35.29 -34.86
N ALA A 78 13.34 -36.08 -34.46
CA ALA A 78 14.28 -36.83 -35.30
C ALA A 78 14.99 -37.87 -34.44
#